data_AF-A0A7C3IGS1-F1
#
_entry.id   AF-A0A7C3IGS1-F1
#
_cell.length_a   1.000
_cell.length_b   1.000
_cell.length_c   1.000
_cell.angle_alpha   90.00
_cell.angle_beta   90.00
_cell.angle_gamma   90.00
#
_symmetry.space_group_name_H-M   'P 1'
#
loop_
_entity.id
_entity.type
_entity.pdbx_description
1 polymer ?
#
loop_
_entity_poly.entity_id
_entity_poly.type
_entity_poly.pdbx_seq_one_letter_code
_entity_poly.pdbx_strand_id
1 'polypeptide(L)'
;MPKVAQVHDNIDRTRYIVLRRENILGRSPDANIHVDNNVVSRHHARIACAPGTQSYYVEDVSARGTYVNFRRIKGRHPLHEGDRICVLRFHNVHPAELDKMTPQQLKDFADDPRVEGIKAVADFTFGYVELKETHEAQAEPARAKPDSLLGKLKAFLGKK
;
A
#
# COMPACT_ATOMS: atom_id res chain seq x y z
N MET A 1 -4.95 -0.04 -20.54
CA MET A 1 -3.74 0.37 -19.78
C MET A 1 -3.68 -0.46 -18.50
N PRO A 2 -2.51 -0.95 -18.06
CA PRO A 2 -2.35 -1.66 -16.79
C PRO A 2 -2.69 -0.75 -15.62
N LYS A 3 -3.40 -1.28 -14.62
CA LYS A 3 -3.81 -0.54 -13.43
C LYS A 3 -3.59 -1.41 -12.22
N VAL A 4 -2.94 -0.89 -11.17
CA VAL A 4 -2.90 -1.58 -9.89
C VAL A 4 -4.17 -1.21 -9.13
N ALA A 5 -4.92 -2.23 -8.70
CA ALA A 5 -5.98 -2.04 -7.73
C ALA A 5 -5.33 -2.00 -6.34
N GLN A 6 -5.30 -0.82 -5.72
CA GLN A 6 -5.02 -0.71 -4.30
C GLN A 6 -6.21 -1.29 -3.55
N VAL A 7 -6.02 -2.46 -2.98
CA VAL A 7 -7.04 -3.19 -2.22
C VAL A 7 -6.54 -3.25 -0.78
N HIS A 8 -6.85 -2.17 -0.07
CA HIS A 8 -6.62 -1.93 1.36
C HIS A 8 -5.26 -1.32 1.74
N ASP A 9 -5.19 0.02 1.70
CA ASP A 9 -4.76 0.72 2.92
C ASP A 9 -5.77 0.33 4.01
N ASN A 10 -5.34 0.11 5.26
CA ASN A 10 -6.15 -0.27 6.44
C ASN A 10 -7.30 0.73 6.82
N ILE A 11 -7.89 1.38 5.83
CA ILE A 11 -8.94 2.40 5.82
C ILE A 11 -9.90 2.03 4.67
N ASP A 12 -10.44 0.80 4.60
CA ASP A 12 -11.63 0.34 3.84
C ASP A 12 -11.96 0.96 2.46
N ARG A 13 -10.99 1.51 1.73
CA ARG A 13 -11.20 2.26 0.48
C ARG A 13 -10.35 1.62 -0.60
N THR A 14 -11.01 0.87 -1.48
CA THR A 14 -10.40 0.43 -2.73
C THR A 14 -10.11 1.64 -3.60
N ARG A 15 -8.85 1.81 -4.04
CA ARG A 15 -8.45 2.84 -4.99
C ARG A 15 -7.84 2.18 -6.22
N TYR A 16 -8.10 2.72 -7.39
CA TYR A 16 -7.48 2.24 -8.63
C TYR A 16 -6.41 3.23 -9.07
N ILE A 17 -5.17 2.76 -9.17
CA ILE A 17 -4.03 3.57 -9.60
C ILE A 17 -3.65 3.14 -11.02
N VAL A 18 -3.69 4.07 -11.95
CA VAL A 18 -3.20 3.83 -13.32
C VAL A 18 -1.69 3.81 -13.30
N LEU A 19 -1.10 2.68 -13.68
CA LEU A 19 0.35 2.56 -13.71
C LEU A 19 0.92 3.31 -14.92
N ARG A 20 1.97 4.08 -14.65
CA ARG A 20 2.89 4.59 -15.68
C ARG A 20 3.91 3.51 -16.04
N ARG A 21 4.85 3.81 -16.95
CA ARG A 21 5.98 2.90 -17.25
C ARG A 21 6.81 2.59 -16.01
N GLU A 22 6.88 3.52 -15.06
CA GLU A 22 7.55 3.34 -13.77
C GLU A 22 6.71 4.01 -12.68
N ASN A 23 6.58 3.32 -11.55
CA ASN A 23 5.79 3.75 -10.40
C ASN A 23 6.54 3.41 -9.12
N ILE A 24 6.68 4.39 -8.24
CA ILE A 24 7.25 4.20 -6.92
C ILE A 24 6.13 3.98 -5.91
N LEU A 25 6.25 2.90 -5.13
CA LEU A 25 5.47 2.65 -3.93
C LEU A 25 6.30 3.07 -2.72
N GLY A 26 5.76 3.88 -1.83
CA GLY A 26 6.46 4.26 -0.60
C GLY A 26 5.76 5.33 0.23
N ARG A 27 6.35 5.66 1.39
CA ARG A 27 5.79 6.67 2.32
C ARG A 27 6.10 8.12 1.95
N SER A 28 6.92 8.34 0.94
CA SER A 28 7.33 9.68 0.57
C SER A 28 6.23 10.33 -0.29
N PRO A 29 5.93 11.63 -0.11
CA PRO A 29 4.88 12.30 -0.88
C PRO A 29 5.11 12.33 -2.41
N ASP A 30 6.35 12.10 -2.85
CA ASP A 30 6.73 11.99 -4.27
C ASP A 30 6.47 10.59 -4.87
N ALA A 31 6.08 9.59 -4.06
CA ALA A 31 5.74 8.26 -4.53
C ALA A 31 4.42 8.27 -5.32
N ASN A 32 4.38 7.54 -6.45
CA ASN A 32 3.16 7.39 -7.25
C ASN A 32 2.06 6.62 -6.51
N ILE A 33 2.47 5.62 -5.72
CA ILE A 33 1.63 4.82 -4.83
C ILE A 33 2.03 5.18 -3.41
N HIS A 34 1.38 6.19 -2.86
CA HIS A 34 1.71 6.73 -1.55
C HIS A 34 1.08 5.91 -0.42
N VAL A 35 1.90 5.46 0.52
CA VAL A 35 1.48 4.72 1.72
C VAL A 35 1.96 5.46 2.97
N ASP A 36 1.08 6.18 3.65
CA ASP A 36 1.42 7.00 4.82
C ASP A 36 1.61 6.13 6.08
N ASN A 37 2.77 5.47 6.16
CA ASN A 37 3.10 4.59 7.26
C ASN A 37 4.62 4.59 7.52
N ASN A 38 5.01 4.77 8.79
CA ASN A 38 6.41 4.91 9.20
C ASN A 38 7.26 3.64 8.98
N VAL A 39 6.64 2.45 8.89
CA VAL A 39 7.36 1.20 8.61
C VAL A 39 7.69 1.01 7.13
N VAL A 40 7.11 1.83 6.24
CA VAL A 40 7.34 1.79 4.81
C VAL A 40 8.54 2.68 4.48
N SER A 41 9.51 2.19 3.69
CA SER A 41 10.58 3.05 3.15
C SER A 41 10.03 4.21 2.32
N ARG A 42 10.80 5.33 2.25
CA ARG A 42 10.43 6.50 1.42
C ARG A 42 10.11 6.10 -0.02
N HIS A 43 11.01 5.33 -0.61
CA HIS A 43 10.81 4.56 -1.83
C HIS A 43 10.99 3.09 -1.43
N HIS A 44 9.92 2.30 -1.44
CA HIS A 44 9.86 0.96 -0.88
C HIS A 44 9.94 -0.10 -1.97
N ALA A 45 9.12 0.04 -3.01
CA ALA A 45 9.15 -0.84 -4.16
C ALA A 45 8.99 -0.02 -5.43
N ARG A 46 9.57 -0.53 -6.52
CA ARG A 46 9.43 0.04 -7.86
C ARG A 46 8.65 -0.93 -8.73
N ILE A 47 7.51 -0.49 -9.26
CA ILE A 47 6.71 -1.24 -10.22
C ILE A 47 6.95 -0.63 -11.60
N ALA A 48 7.56 -1.40 -12.49
CA ALA A 48 7.96 -0.90 -13.80
C ALA A 48 7.62 -1.89 -14.92
N CYS A 49 7.36 -1.33 -16.10
CA CYS A 49 7.21 -2.07 -17.34
C CYS A 49 8.60 -2.42 -17.90
N ALA A 50 8.83 -3.68 -18.26
CA ALA A 50 10.07 -4.09 -18.88
C ALA A 50 10.26 -3.37 -20.24
N PRO A 51 11.47 -2.89 -20.56
CA PRO A 51 11.73 -2.21 -21.83
C PRO A 51 11.37 -3.10 -23.03
N GLY A 52 10.65 -2.52 -24.00
CA GLY A 52 10.27 -3.23 -25.22
C GLY A 52 9.15 -4.26 -25.06
N THR A 53 8.56 -4.42 -23.87
CA THR A 53 7.44 -5.36 -23.63
C THR A 53 6.25 -4.67 -22.99
N GLN A 54 5.20 -5.45 -22.71
CA GLN A 54 4.05 -5.04 -21.88
C GLN A 54 4.06 -5.73 -20.50
N SER A 55 5.15 -6.42 -20.15
CA SER A 55 5.28 -7.16 -18.90
C SER A 55 5.74 -6.26 -17.77
N TYR A 56 5.10 -6.36 -16.62
CA TYR A 56 5.47 -5.61 -15.42
C TYR A 56 6.32 -6.46 -14.49
N TYR A 57 7.12 -5.78 -13.68
CA TYR A 57 7.81 -6.37 -12.55
C TYR A 57 7.75 -5.42 -11.37
N VAL A 58 7.87 -5.98 -10.17
CA VAL A 58 8.14 -5.25 -8.94
C VAL A 58 9.57 -5.50 -8.50
N GLU A 59 10.25 -4.47 -8.03
CA GLU A 59 11.60 -4.54 -7.49
C GLU A 59 11.58 -4.00 -6.05
N ASP A 60 12.10 -4.79 -5.12
CA ASP A 60 12.26 -4.37 -3.73
C ASP A 60 13.47 -3.45 -3.58
N VAL A 61 13.24 -2.25 -3.05
CA VAL A 61 14.27 -1.26 -2.70
C VAL A 61 14.14 -0.81 -1.24
N SER A 62 13.41 -1.59 -0.43
CA SER A 62 13.06 -1.25 0.93
C SER A 62 14.07 -1.76 1.95
N ALA A 63 13.95 -1.28 3.20
CA ALA A 63 14.73 -1.79 4.32
C ALA A 63 14.13 -3.07 4.94
N ARG A 64 12.83 -3.34 4.71
CA ARG A 64 12.06 -4.36 5.43
C ARG A 64 11.49 -5.48 4.55
N GLY A 65 11.71 -5.40 3.24
CA GLY A 65 11.25 -6.38 2.28
C GLY A 65 9.90 -6.03 1.65
N THR A 66 9.79 -6.35 0.37
CA THR A 66 8.52 -6.41 -0.36
C THR A 66 8.08 -7.87 -0.50
N TYR A 67 6.78 -8.13 -0.45
CA TYR A 67 6.22 -9.47 -0.56
C TYR A 67 5.28 -9.55 -1.76
N VAL A 68 5.33 -10.65 -2.52
CA VAL A 68 4.36 -10.97 -3.57
C VAL A 68 3.73 -12.30 -3.23
N ASN A 69 2.39 -12.36 -3.17
CA ASN A 69 1.62 -13.52 -2.73
C ASN A 69 2.17 -14.11 -1.41
N PHE A 70 2.44 -13.22 -0.43
CA PHE A 70 3.01 -13.54 0.87
C PHE A 70 4.37 -14.25 0.83
N ARG A 71 5.09 -14.15 -0.29
CA ARG A 71 6.50 -14.58 -0.41
C ARG A 71 7.37 -13.35 -0.51
N ARG A 72 8.40 -13.27 0.33
CA ARG A 72 9.38 -12.18 0.21
C ARG A 72 10.11 -12.31 -1.12
N ILE A 73 10.14 -11.23 -1.89
CA ILE A 73 10.88 -11.20 -3.15
C ILE A 73 12.33 -10.78 -2.92
N LYS A 74 13.21 -11.17 -3.84
CA LYS A 74 14.60 -10.72 -3.89
C LYS A 74 14.86 -10.12 -5.27
N GLY A 75 15.30 -8.87 -5.32
CA GLY A 75 15.50 -8.17 -6.59
C GLY A 75 14.19 -7.97 -7.35
N ARG A 76 14.21 -8.25 -8.66
CA ARG A 76 13.05 -8.10 -9.55
C ARG A 76 12.19 -9.36 -9.56
N HIS A 77 10.89 -9.17 -9.41
CA HIS A 77 9.87 -10.20 -9.49
C HIS A 77 8.88 -9.87 -10.61
N PRO A 78 8.74 -10.72 -11.64
CA PRO A 78 7.70 -10.55 -12.67
C PRO A 78 6.31 -10.52 -12.03
N LEU A 79 5.46 -9.60 -12.47
CA LEU A 79 4.08 -9.49 -12.01
C LEU A 79 3.11 -10.10 -13.01
N HIS A 80 2.20 -10.92 -12.52
CA HIS A 80 1.09 -11.49 -13.26
C HIS A 80 -0.23 -10.99 -12.70
N GLU A 81 -1.27 -11.02 -13.53
CA GLU A 81 -2.61 -10.66 -13.10
C GLU A 81 -3.08 -11.51 -11.92
N GLY A 82 -3.58 -10.83 -10.88
CA GLY A 82 -3.99 -11.42 -9.61
C GLY A 82 -2.91 -11.40 -8.52
N ASP A 83 -1.65 -11.08 -8.85
CA ASP A 83 -0.57 -11.05 -7.85
C ASP A 83 -0.84 -9.99 -6.78
N ARG A 84 -0.70 -10.39 -5.51
CA ARG A 84 -0.83 -9.48 -4.35
C ARG A 84 0.53 -9.00 -3.90
N ILE A 85 0.77 -7.70 -3.98
CA ILE A 85 1.97 -7.04 -3.47
C ILE A 85 1.67 -6.55 -2.06
N CYS A 86 2.41 -7.02 -1.06
CA CYS A 86 2.20 -6.66 0.33
C CYS A 86 3.45 -5.97 0.91
N VAL A 87 3.21 -4.95 1.72
CA VAL A 87 4.18 -4.42 2.67
C VAL A 87 3.73 -4.82 4.06
N LEU A 88 4.59 -5.53 4.79
CA LEU A 88 4.25 -6.04 6.12
C LEU A 88 4.89 -5.18 7.22
N ARG A 89 4.10 -4.92 8.26
CA ARG A 89 4.58 -4.49 9.58
C ARG A 89 4.70 -5.72 10.45
N PHE A 90 5.75 -5.77 11.25
CA PHE A 90 5.97 -6.81 12.24
C PHE A 90 6.28 -6.13 13.57
N HIS A 91 5.46 -6.41 14.57
CA HIS A 91 5.73 -6.09 15.97
C HIS A 91 6.30 -7.33 16.63
N ASN A 92 7.42 -7.21 17.33
CA ASN A 92 8.04 -8.30 18.09
C ASN A 92 8.45 -9.54 17.27
N VAL A 93 8.40 -9.49 15.93
CA VAL A 93 8.91 -10.54 15.04
C VAL A 93 10.10 -10.01 14.29
N HIS A 94 11.25 -10.68 14.42
CA HIS A 94 12.46 -10.30 13.68
C HIS A 94 12.30 -10.64 12.18
N PRO A 95 12.78 -9.81 11.24
CA PRO A 95 12.67 -10.07 9.80
C PRO A 95 13.15 -11.46 9.37
N ALA A 96 14.22 -11.98 9.99
CA ALA A 96 14.74 -13.31 9.69
C ALA A 96 13.77 -14.46 10.03
N GLU A 97 12.81 -14.24 10.92
CA GLU A 97 11.76 -15.22 11.22
C GLU A 97 10.66 -15.20 10.17
N LEU A 98 10.38 -14.04 9.54
CA LEU A 98 9.41 -13.94 8.44
C LEU A 98 9.84 -14.78 7.24
N ASP A 99 11.14 -14.78 6.94
CA ASP A 99 11.71 -15.55 5.83
C ASP A 99 11.56 -17.07 6.03
N LYS A 100 11.34 -17.54 7.26
CA LYS A 100 11.12 -18.96 7.60
C LYS A 100 9.64 -19.35 7.59
N MET A 101 8.72 -18.38 7.57
CA MET A 101 7.29 -18.64 7.56
C MET A 101 6.82 -19.06 6.18
N THR A 102 5.84 -19.97 6.14
CA THR A 102 5.17 -20.28 4.88
C THR A 102 4.30 -19.10 4.42
N PRO A 103 4.01 -18.98 3.12
CA PRO A 103 3.11 -17.93 2.62
C PRO A 103 1.73 -17.97 3.28
N GLN A 104 1.22 -19.17 3.56
CA GLN A 104 -0.08 -19.33 4.24
C GLN A 104 -0.02 -18.80 5.67
N GLN A 105 1.04 -19.12 6.43
CA GLN A 105 1.22 -18.55 7.76
C GLN A 105 1.33 -17.02 7.72
N LEU A 106 2.16 -16.47 6.83
CA LEU A 106 2.26 -15.01 6.70
C LEU A 106 0.92 -14.37 6.36
N LYS A 107 0.14 -14.99 5.46
CA LYS A 107 -1.21 -14.56 5.12
C LYS A 107 -2.14 -14.59 6.33
N ASP A 108 -2.22 -15.72 7.03
CA ASP A 108 -3.10 -15.90 8.17
C ASP A 108 -2.80 -14.89 9.27
N PHE A 109 -1.51 -14.65 9.55
CA PHE A 109 -1.08 -13.64 10.50
C PHE A 109 -1.43 -12.22 10.03
N ALA A 110 -1.14 -11.90 8.76
CA ALA A 110 -1.35 -10.57 8.22
C ALA A 110 -2.84 -10.17 8.15
N ASP A 111 -3.71 -11.16 7.92
CA ASP A 111 -5.17 -10.97 7.80
C ASP A 111 -5.91 -11.11 9.15
N ASP A 112 -5.33 -11.73 10.19
CA ASP A 112 -5.99 -11.90 11.49
C ASP A 112 -5.86 -10.63 12.37
N PRO A 113 -6.96 -9.90 12.62
CA PRO A 113 -6.91 -8.66 13.40
C PRO A 113 -6.49 -8.88 14.86
N ARG A 114 -6.64 -10.10 15.39
CA ARG A 114 -6.34 -10.49 16.77
C ARG A 114 -4.85 -10.73 17.00
N VAL A 115 -4.06 -10.86 15.94
CA VAL A 115 -2.62 -11.12 16.06
C VAL A 115 -1.86 -9.81 16.19
N GLU A 116 -1.10 -9.67 17.27
CA GLU A 116 -0.35 -8.43 17.57
C GLU A 116 0.95 -8.29 16.75
N GLY A 117 1.41 -9.36 16.09
CA GLY A 117 2.71 -9.42 15.42
C GLY A 117 2.74 -8.84 14.01
N ILE A 118 2.47 -9.69 13.02
CA ILE A 118 2.62 -9.37 11.59
C ILE A 118 1.28 -8.85 11.07
N LYS A 119 1.28 -7.70 10.40
CA LYS A 119 0.11 -7.11 9.75
C LYS A 119 0.49 -6.58 8.38
N ALA A 120 -0.36 -6.77 7.37
CA ALA A 120 -0.22 -6.03 6.13
C ALA A 120 -0.49 -4.54 6.42
N VAL A 121 0.48 -3.67 6.14
CA VAL A 121 0.26 -2.22 6.20
C VAL A 121 -0.20 -1.63 4.88
N ALA A 122 0.11 -2.32 3.79
CA ALA A 122 -0.43 -2.05 2.48
C ALA A 122 -0.45 -3.34 1.67
N ASP A 123 -1.56 -3.58 0.98
CA ASP A 123 -1.77 -4.72 0.09
C ASP A 123 -2.37 -4.21 -1.24
N PHE A 124 -1.80 -4.65 -2.34
CA PHE A 124 -2.19 -4.21 -3.68
C PHE A 124 -2.35 -5.43 -4.58
N THR A 125 -3.49 -5.55 -5.24
CA THR A 125 -3.67 -6.56 -6.27
C THR A 125 -3.26 -5.97 -7.62
N PHE A 126 -2.24 -6.58 -8.24
CA PHE A 126 -1.87 -6.28 -9.61
C PHE A 126 -2.85 -6.95 -10.57
N GLY A 127 -3.29 -6.24 -11.60
CA GLY A 127 -4.17 -6.81 -12.60
C GLY A 127 -4.56 -5.82 -13.70
N TYR A 128 -5.49 -6.22 -14.55
CA TYR A 128 -6.09 -5.34 -15.52
C TYR A 128 -7.54 -5.09 -15.11
N VAL A 129 -7.90 -3.83 -14.94
CA VAL A 129 -9.29 -3.45 -14.70
C VAL A 129 -9.77 -2.72 -15.95
N GLU A 130 -10.77 -3.31 -16.61
CA GLU A 130 -11.56 -2.59 -17.60
C GLU A 130 -12.27 -1.45 -16.87
N LEU A 131 -11.90 -0.21 -17.20
CA LEU A 131 -12.72 0.91 -16.80
C LEU A 131 -14.00 0.85 -17.61
N LYS A 132 -15.10 0.46 -16.98
CA LYS A 132 -16.37 1.02 -17.40
C LYS A 132 -16.30 2.52 -17.09
N GLU A 133 -16.51 3.37 -18.09
CA GLU A 133 -16.64 4.81 -17.90
C GLU A 133 -17.81 5.09 -16.96
N THR A 134 -17.55 5.05 -15.66
CA THR A 134 -18.50 5.46 -14.66
C THR A 134 -17.74 6.09 -13.50
N HIS A 135 -18.03 7.37 -13.32
CA HIS A 135 -17.61 8.29 -12.27
C HIS A 135 -16.20 8.85 -12.43
N GLU A 136 -16.18 10.02 -13.10
CA GLU A 136 -15.27 11.11 -12.80
C GLU A 136 -14.94 11.12 -11.30
N ALA A 137 -13.64 11.21 -11.03
CA ALA A 137 -13.09 11.38 -9.71
C ALA A 137 -13.79 12.54 -9.00
N GLN A 138 -14.77 12.22 -8.15
CA GLN A 138 -15.08 13.07 -7.02
C GLN A 138 -13.89 12.95 -6.08
N ALA A 139 -12.90 13.82 -6.30
CA ALA A 139 -11.99 14.21 -5.25
C ALA A 139 -12.86 14.72 -4.10
N GLU A 140 -13.11 13.86 -3.09
CA GLU A 140 -13.62 14.35 -1.81
C GLU A 140 -12.65 15.45 -1.37
N PRO A 141 -13.10 16.70 -1.17
CA PRO A 141 -12.25 17.72 -0.61
C PRO A 141 -11.75 17.19 0.73
N ALA A 142 -10.43 17.33 0.95
CA ALA A 142 -9.75 16.93 2.18
C ALA A 142 -10.64 17.30 3.39
N ARG A 143 -11.16 16.27 4.06
CA ARG A 143 -12.01 16.43 5.24
C ARG A 143 -11.24 17.30 6.23
N ALA A 144 -11.72 18.52 6.45
CA ALA A 144 -11.11 19.44 7.40
C ALA A 144 -10.96 18.72 8.75
N LYS A 145 -9.78 18.85 9.36
CA LYS A 145 -9.52 18.31 10.70
C LYS A 145 -10.67 18.76 11.63
N PRO A 146 -11.27 17.85 12.42
CA PRO A 146 -12.34 18.24 13.34
C PRO A 146 -11.82 19.33 14.26
N ASP A 147 -12.65 20.36 14.43
CA ASP A 147 -12.37 21.58 15.20
C ASP A 147 -11.53 21.28 16.43
N SER A 148 -10.32 21.85 16.45
CA SER A 148 -9.48 21.83 17.63
C SER A 148 -10.30 22.27 18.85
N LEU A 149 -10.07 21.63 20.00
CA LEU A 149 -10.66 22.02 21.28
C LEU A 149 -10.54 23.53 21.56
N LEU A 150 -9.47 24.16 21.05
CA LEU A 150 -9.23 25.60 21.08
C LEU A 150 -10.28 26.43 20.31
N GLY A 151 -10.80 25.92 19.18
CA GLY A 151 -11.86 26.57 18.41
C GLY A 151 -13.20 26.57 19.16
N LYS A 152 -13.53 25.44 19.81
CA LYS A 152 -14.73 25.31 20.65
C LYS A 152 -14.66 26.18 21.91
N LEU A 153 -13.48 26.32 22.51
CA LEU A 153 -13.27 27.17 23.70
C LEU A 153 -13.41 28.67 23.41
N LYS A 154 -12.92 29.14 22.25
CA LYS A 154 -13.06 30.56 21.86
C LYS A 154 -14.52 30.95 21.57
N ALA A 155 -15.30 30.04 20.97
CA ALA A 155 -16.73 30.29 20.72
C ALA A 155 -17.56 30.36 22.02
N PHE A 156 -17.15 29.64 23.07
CA PHE A 156 -17.82 29.67 24.38
C PHE A 156 -17.50 30.93 25.18
N LEU A 157 -16.28 31.47 25.06
CA LEU A 157 -15.83 32.65 25.79
C LEU A 157 -16.14 33.99 25.09
N GLY A 158 -16.58 33.96 23.83
CA GLY A 158 -16.91 35.15 23.04
C GLY A 158 -18.36 35.66 23.13
N LYS A 159 -19.21 35.00 23.93
CA LYS A 159 -20.58 35.50 24.22
C LYS A 159 -20.62 36.13 25.61
N LYS A 160 -20.21 37.40 25.69
CA LYS A 160 -20.69 38.37 26.68
C LYS A 160 -20.71 39.75 26.04
#